data_AF-A0A660VKD8-F1
#
_entry.id   AF-A0A660VKD8-F1
#
_cell.length_a   1.000
_cell.length_b   1.000
_cell.length_c   1.000
_cell.angle_alpha   90.00
_cell.angle_beta   90.00
_cell.angle_gamma   90.00
#
_symmetry.space_group_name_H-M   'P 1'
#
loop_
_entity.id
_entity.type
_entity.pdbx_description
1 polymer ?
#
loop_
_entity_poly.entity_id
_entity_poly.type
_entity_poly.pdbx_seq_one_letter_code
_entity_poly.pdbx_strand_id
1 'polypeptide(L)'
;MAVVGLIAIVLAAAAYFLMGGDGDPGLDAFGQGETALSDGKWDVAIAAFERVPAESTLYGLAQEKLTGARDSRDAAKAAETASKSDSLYNNIMSVEKNYVLREAPDGPNYQPYARYLLKRCRDFVQRFPDDPRASALKQYDFKYAKVASLDTPPTEADVDGELTFRCLMPNPNYKLAAAAVAEFAQLNPDQADAVQRLRERMQASSQEYWTRLRHELEKGGDMEPGSENWQRIANRAYRYLQAIEGVPGIAPSQDALALYERATNGG
;
A
#
# COMPACT_ATOMS: atom_id res chain seq x y z
N MET A 1 18.78 -26.41 -8.72
CA MET A 1 20.04 -26.85 -8.06
C MET A 1 20.13 -26.51 -6.56
N ALA A 2 19.11 -25.91 -5.93
CA ALA A 2 19.14 -25.56 -4.49
C ALA A 2 18.84 -26.74 -3.53
N VAL A 3 18.14 -27.78 -3.99
CA VAL A 3 17.68 -28.91 -3.15
C VAL A 3 18.84 -29.81 -2.69
N VAL A 4 19.93 -29.88 -3.46
CA VAL A 4 21.06 -30.77 -3.16
C VAL A 4 21.90 -30.24 -1.99
N GLY A 5 21.99 -28.91 -1.81
CA GLY A 5 22.73 -28.30 -0.70
C GLY A 5 22.05 -28.51 0.67
N LEU A 6 20.71 -28.42 0.71
CA LEU A 6 19.94 -28.59 1.95
C LEU A 6 20.07 -30.02 2.51
N ILE A 7 20.03 -31.02 1.62
CA ILE A 7 20.13 -32.44 2.00
C ILE A 7 21.53 -32.78 2.53
N ALA A 8 22.59 -32.20 1.94
CA ALA A 8 23.96 -32.42 2.39
C ALA A 8 24.22 -31.86 3.79
N ILE A 9 23.65 -30.68 4.12
CA ILE A 9 23.78 -30.05 5.44
C ILE A 9 23.00 -30.84 6.51
N VAL A 10 21.79 -31.30 6.19
CA VAL A 10 20.98 -32.12 7.10
C VAL A 10 21.65 -33.47 7.39
N LEU A 11 22.26 -34.11 6.39
CA LEU A 11 22.98 -35.38 6.57
C LEU A 11 24.28 -35.20 7.36
N ALA A 12 25.00 -34.10 7.18
CA ALA A 12 26.19 -33.78 7.99
C ALA A 12 25.83 -33.51 9.45
N ALA A 13 24.72 -32.80 9.70
CA ALA A 13 24.22 -32.54 11.05
C ALA A 13 23.74 -33.83 11.75
N ALA A 14 23.08 -34.74 11.02
CA ALA A 14 22.65 -36.03 11.55
C ALA A 14 23.84 -36.96 11.90
N ALA A 15 24.92 -36.92 11.12
CA ALA A 15 26.13 -37.68 11.40
C ALA A 15 26.88 -37.13 12.63
N TYR A 16 26.87 -35.81 12.86
CA TYR A 16 27.48 -35.17 14.02
C TYR A 16 26.70 -35.43 15.32
N PHE A 17 25.37 -35.41 15.27
CA PHE A 17 24.50 -35.73 16.41
C PHE A 17 24.68 -37.17 16.94
N LEU A 18 25.05 -38.11 16.06
CA LEU A 18 25.30 -39.51 16.43
C LEU A 18 26.67 -39.73 17.10
N MET A 19 27.58 -38.75 17.08
CA MET A 19 28.95 -38.88 17.62
C MET A 19 29.19 -38.21 18.99
N GLY A 20 28.15 -37.71 19.66
CA GLY A 20 28.26 -37.25 21.06
C GLY A 20 29.09 -35.98 21.27
N GLY A 21 29.22 -35.12 20.26
CA GLY A 21 29.76 -33.77 20.43
C GLY A 21 28.72 -32.83 21.03
N ASP A 22 29.15 -31.93 21.91
CA ASP A 22 28.36 -30.78 22.33
C ASP A 22 27.75 -30.13 21.08
N GLY A 23 26.41 -30.10 20.98
CA GLY A 23 25.72 -29.66 19.78
C GLY A 23 26.19 -28.27 19.34
N ASP A 24 26.39 -28.07 18.03
CA ASP A 24 26.85 -26.78 17.51
C ASP A 24 25.90 -25.67 18.01
N PRO A 25 26.39 -24.71 18.81
CA PRO A 25 25.55 -23.70 19.46
C PRO A 25 24.86 -22.76 18.46
N GLY A 26 25.28 -22.77 17.18
CA GLY A 26 24.68 -21.99 16.10
C GLY A 26 23.65 -22.73 15.25
N LEU A 27 23.46 -24.04 15.42
CA LEU A 27 22.66 -24.86 14.50
C LEU A 27 21.20 -24.42 14.41
N ASP A 28 20.55 -24.16 15.54
CA ASP A 28 19.15 -23.74 15.59
C ASP A 28 18.94 -22.35 14.98
N ALA A 29 19.84 -21.42 15.30
CA ALA A 29 19.80 -20.05 14.76
C ALA A 29 20.04 -20.04 13.25
N PHE A 30 20.99 -20.85 12.77
CA PHE A 30 21.26 -21.02 11.35
C PHE A 30 20.06 -21.63 10.61
N GLY A 31 19.45 -22.68 11.16
CA GLY A 31 18.26 -23.32 10.59
C GLY A 31 17.07 -22.36 10.49
N GLN A 32 16.80 -21.58 11.54
CA GLN A 32 15.78 -20.52 11.52
C GLN A 32 16.06 -19.48 10.45
N GLY A 33 17.33 -19.09 10.27
CA GLY A 33 17.76 -18.15 9.24
C GLY A 33 17.48 -18.67 7.83
N GLU A 34 17.83 -19.92 7.53
CA GLU A 34 17.56 -20.53 6.22
C GLU A 34 16.05 -20.66 5.93
N THR A 35 15.25 -21.08 6.92
CA THR A 35 13.79 -21.14 6.76
C THR A 35 13.20 -19.75 6.49
N ALA A 36 13.58 -18.75 7.29
CA ALA A 36 13.10 -17.38 7.11
C ALA A 36 13.53 -16.79 5.76
N LEU A 37 14.76 -17.09 5.30
CA LEU A 37 15.25 -16.65 4.00
C LEU A 37 14.47 -17.29 2.84
N SER A 38 14.17 -18.59 2.93
CA SER A 38 13.33 -19.31 1.96
C SER A 38 11.90 -18.77 1.91
N ASP A 39 11.38 -18.30 3.04
CA ASP A 39 10.06 -17.66 3.15
C ASP A 39 10.06 -16.19 2.68
N GLY A 40 11.22 -15.63 2.29
CA GLY A 40 11.37 -14.21 1.94
C GLY A 40 11.27 -13.25 3.13
N LYS A 41 11.37 -13.74 4.37
CA LYS A 41 11.36 -12.96 5.62
C LYS A 41 12.76 -12.47 5.96
N TRP A 42 13.31 -11.57 5.13
CA TRP A 42 14.71 -11.17 5.22
C TRP A 42 15.14 -10.63 6.58
N ASP A 43 14.33 -9.78 7.24
CA ASP A 43 14.70 -9.22 8.54
C ASP A 43 14.74 -10.30 9.65
N VAL A 44 13.87 -11.32 9.56
CA VAL A 44 13.89 -12.47 10.47
C VAL A 44 15.11 -13.35 10.19
N ALA A 45 15.45 -13.56 8.91
CA ALA A 45 16.64 -14.31 8.52
C ALA A 45 17.93 -13.63 9.00
N ILE A 46 18.04 -12.31 8.81
CA ILE A 46 19.15 -11.47 9.28
C ILE A 46 19.33 -11.62 10.80
N ALA A 47 18.26 -11.42 11.58
CA ALA A 47 18.31 -11.54 13.04
C ALA A 47 18.62 -12.97 13.52
N ALA A 48 18.29 -13.99 12.74
CA ALA A 48 18.65 -15.37 13.05
C ALA A 48 20.13 -15.65 12.76
N PHE A 49 20.66 -15.23 11.61
CA PHE A 49 22.08 -15.41 11.27
C PHE A 49 23.02 -14.61 12.18
N GLU A 50 22.62 -13.42 12.66
CA GLU A 50 23.39 -12.63 13.62
C GLU A 50 23.55 -13.30 14.99
N ARG A 51 22.67 -14.26 15.33
CA ARG A 51 22.74 -15.03 16.57
C ARG A 51 23.63 -16.27 16.48
N VAL A 52 24.13 -16.61 15.31
CA VAL A 52 25.11 -17.71 15.15
C VAL A 52 26.43 -17.24 15.78
N PRO A 53 26.93 -17.90 16.83
CA PRO A 53 28.09 -17.43 17.57
C PRO A 53 29.39 -17.72 16.79
N ALA A 54 30.45 -16.96 17.06
CA ALA A 54 31.70 -17.01 16.27
C ALA A 54 32.43 -18.36 16.35
N GLU A 55 32.23 -19.09 17.46
CA GLU A 55 32.75 -20.43 17.71
C GLU A 55 31.96 -21.54 17.01
N SER A 56 30.79 -21.24 16.43
CA SER A 56 30.00 -22.18 15.63
C SER A 56 30.74 -22.56 14.35
N THR A 57 30.67 -23.83 13.97
CA THR A 57 31.20 -24.28 12.67
C THR A 57 30.47 -23.66 11.48
N LEU A 58 29.24 -23.19 11.71
CA LEU A 58 28.38 -22.54 10.72
C LEU A 58 28.60 -21.04 10.63
N TYR A 59 29.41 -20.43 11.51
CA TYR A 59 29.55 -18.98 11.58
C TYR A 59 29.96 -18.34 10.24
N GLY A 60 30.97 -18.90 9.56
CA GLY A 60 31.42 -18.38 8.27
C GLY A 60 30.31 -18.39 7.21
N LEU A 61 29.53 -19.48 7.15
CA LEU A 61 28.39 -19.61 6.25
C LEU A 61 27.25 -18.66 6.65
N ALA A 62 27.00 -18.49 7.94
CA ALA A 62 26.01 -17.54 8.45
C ALA A 62 26.35 -16.10 8.05
N GLN A 63 27.62 -15.69 8.09
CA GLN A 63 28.06 -14.35 7.66
C GLN A 63 27.89 -14.14 6.13
N GLU A 64 28.16 -15.16 5.33
CA GLU A 64 27.89 -15.12 3.88
C GLU A 64 26.39 -14.94 3.61
N LYS A 65 25.55 -15.77 4.25
CA LYS A 65 24.09 -15.71 4.13
C LYS A 65 23.51 -14.39 4.64
N LEU A 66 24.07 -13.85 5.72
CA LEU A 66 23.70 -12.54 6.27
C LEU A 66 23.94 -11.42 5.27
N THR A 67 25.08 -11.43 4.58
CA THR A 67 25.40 -10.46 3.52
C THR A 67 24.40 -10.57 2.37
N GLY A 68 24.19 -11.76 1.85
CA GLY A 68 23.23 -11.98 0.76
C GLY A 68 21.78 -11.63 1.13
N ALA A 69 21.36 -11.88 2.37
CA ALA A 69 20.04 -11.50 2.87
C ALA A 69 19.87 -9.99 2.98
N ARG A 70 20.89 -9.26 3.43
CA ARG A 70 20.90 -7.78 3.47
C ARG A 70 20.83 -7.19 2.07
N ASP A 71 21.66 -7.66 1.14
CA ASP A 71 21.66 -7.19 -0.25
C ASP A 71 20.31 -7.43 -0.92
N SER A 72 19.72 -8.62 -0.72
CA SER A 72 18.40 -8.96 -1.28
C SER A 72 17.29 -8.09 -0.71
N ARG A 73 17.30 -7.85 0.62
CA ARG A 73 16.34 -6.96 1.28
C ARG A 73 16.46 -5.53 0.74
N ASP A 74 17.69 -5.04 0.62
CA ASP A 74 17.93 -3.66 0.21
C ASP A 74 17.59 -3.46 -1.27
N ALA A 75 17.87 -4.45 -2.13
CA ALA A 75 17.40 -4.49 -3.51
C ALA A 75 15.87 -4.53 -3.61
N ALA A 76 15.20 -5.33 -2.78
CA ALA A 76 13.73 -5.39 -2.74
C ALA A 76 13.12 -4.06 -2.28
N LYS A 77 13.69 -3.42 -1.25
CA LYS A 77 13.28 -2.09 -0.79
C LYS A 77 13.51 -1.02 -1.86
N ALA A 78 14.63 -1.08 -2.57
CA ALA A 78 14.91 -0.16 -3.68
C ALA A 78 13.92 -0.34 -4.82
N ALA A 79 13.61 -1.59 -5.21
CA ALA A 79 12.62 -1.90 -6.24
C ALA A 79 11.20 -1.44 -5.84
N GLU A 80 10.80 -1.67 -4.59
CA GLU A 80 9.53 -1.20 -4.05
C GLU A 80 9.45 0.34 -4.05
N THR A 81 10.54 1.00 -3.66
CA THR A 81 10.65 2.48 -3.66
C THR A 81 10.53 3.03 -5.07
N ALA A 82 11.24 2.45 -6.04
CA ALA A 82 11.15 2.81 -7.45
C ALA A 82 9.73 2.62 -7.99
N SER A 83 9.09 1.47 -7.71
CA SER A 83 7.71 1.19 -8.11
C SER A 83 6.70 2.18 -7.54
N LYS A 84 6.84 2.56 -6.25
CA LYS A 84 5.99 3.56 -5.61
C LYS A 84 6.21 4.96 -6.19
N SER A 85 7.46 5.33 -6.46
CA SER A 85 7.82 6.58 -7.13
C SER A 85 7.17 6.65 -8.51
N ASP A 86 7.35 5.62 -9.35
CA ASP A 86 6.77 5.56 -10.69
C ASP A 86 5.24 5.62 -10.67
N SER A 87 4.61 4.89 -9.76
CA SER A 87 3.16 4.91 -9.60
C SER A 87 2.63 6.31 -9.27
N LEU A 88 3.31 7.03 -8.37
CA LEU A 88 2.94 8.39 -8.01
C LEU A 88 3.20 9.39 -9.15
N TYR A 89 4.35 9.29 -9.80
CA TYR A 89 4.68 10.13 -10.96
C TYR A 89 3.66 9.95 -12.09
N ASN A 90 3.32 8.71 -12.44
CA ASN A 90 2.32 8.41 -13.46
C ASN A 90 0.95 8.96 -13.09
N ASN A 91 0.59 8.93 -11.79
CA ASN A 91 -0.64 9.57 -11.32
C ASN A 91 -0.60 11.10 -11.50
N ILE A 92 0.50 11.76 -11.12
CA ILE A 92 0.70 13.20 -11.31
C ILE A 92 0.53 13.58 -12.79
N MET A 93 1.23 12.87 -13.69
CA MET A 93 1.16 13.12 -15.13
C MET A 93 -0.24 12.87 -15.69
N SER A 94 -0.94 11.84 -15.20
CA SER A 94 -2.32 11.56 -15.60
C SER A 94 -3.28 12.66 -15.16
N VAL A 95 -3.15 13.14 -13.91
CA VAL A 95 -3.96 14.24 -13.38
C VAL A 95 -3.72 15.51 -14.18
N GLU A 96 -2.46 15.86 -14.41
CA GLU A 96 -2.10 17.04 -15.21
C GLU A 96 -2.72 16.97 -16.60
N LYS A 97 -2.48 15.88 -17.34
CA LYS A 97 -2.92 15.76 -18.73
C LYS A 97 -4.44 15.65 -18.87
N ASN A 98 -5.07 14.77 -18.09
CA ASN A 98 -6.44 14.36 -18.34
C ASN A 98 -7.48 15.23 -17.62
N TYR A 99 -7.06 15.98 -16.61
CA TYR A 99 -7.96 16.75 -15.76
C TYR A 99 -7.60 18.23 -15.77
N VAL A 100 -6.36 18.59 -15.41
CA VAL A 100 -5.98 20.01 -15.34
C VAL A 100 -5.92 20.64 -16.73
N LEU A 101 -5.12 20.08 -17.64
CA LEU A 101 -4.95 20.64 -18.98
C LEU A 101 -6.19 20.47 -19.87
N ARG A 102 -7.02 19.45 -19.59
CA ARG A 102 -8.26 19.19 -20.35
C ARG A 102 -9.38 20.14 -19.98
N GLU A 103 -9.53 20.48 -18.70
CA GLU A 103 -10.58 21.38 -18.20
C GLU A 103 -10.40 22.81 -18.72
N ALA A 104 -9.16 23.21 -19.00
CA ALA A 104 -8.74 24.56 -19.40
C ALA A 104 -8.99 25.64 -18.31
N PRO A 105 -8.31 26.82 -18.38
CA PRO A 105 -8.31 27.78 -17.28
C PRO A 105 -9.66 28.38 -16.86
N ASP A 106 -10.66 28.31 -17.73
CA ASP A 106 -12.02 28.82 -17.54
C ASP A 106 -12.98 27.77 -16.98
N GLY A 107 -12.57 26.49 -16.93
CA GLY A 107 -13.44 25.43 -16.44
C GLY A 107 -13.51 25.40 -14.90
N PRO A 108 -14.68 25.02 -14.35
CA PRO A 108 -14.94 25.10 -12.91
C PRO A 108 -14.03 24.20 -12.07
N ASN A 109 -13.49 23.14 -12.66
CA ASN A 109 -12.61 22.21 -11.93
C ASN A 109 -11.11 22.49 -12.11
N TYR A 110 -10.72 23.49 -12.90
CA TYR A 110 -9.33 23.73 -13.24
C TYR A 110 -8.49 24.03 -11.99
N GLN A 111 -8.98 24.95 -11.15
CA GLN A 111 -8.32 25.31 -9.90
C GLN A 111 -8.30 24.15 -8.89
N PRO A 112 -9.43 23.48 -8.57
CA PRO A 112 -9.43 22.31 -7.70
C PRO A 112 -8.46 21.20 -8.14
N TYR A 113 -8.45 20.87 -9.44
CA TYR A 113 -7.57 19.84 -9.97
C TYR A 113 -6.11 20.28 -9.97
N ALA A 114 -5.81 21.55 -10.25
CA ALA A 114 -4.47 22.10 -10.12
C ALA A 114 -3.98 22.05 -8.67
N ARG A 115 -4.84 22.39 -7.70
CA ARG A 115 -4.51 22.29 -6.27
C ARG A 115 -4.23 20.85 -5.85
N TYR A 116 -5.06 19.89 -6.28
CA TYR A 116 -4.80 18.47 -6.03
C TYR A 116 -3.47 18.02 -6.64
N LEU A 117 -3.19 18.39 -7.90
CA LEU A 117 -1.93 18.13 -8.58
C LEU A 117 -0.74 18.66 -7.77
N LEU A 118 -0.79 19.92 -7.29
CA LEU A 118 0.24 20.50 -6.43
C LEU A 118 0.45 19.69 -5.14
N LYS A 119 -0.63 19.24 -4.48
CA LYS A 119 -0.51 18.36 -3.30
C LYS A 119 0.21 17.05 -3.64
N ARG A 120 -0.05 16.46 -4.81
CA ARG A 120 0.63 15.22 -5.26
C ARG A 120 2.11 15.47 -5.62
N CYS A 121 2.44 16.60 -6.25
CA CYS A 121 3.83 17.01 -6.50
C CYS A 121 4.60 17.18 -5.19
N ARG A 122 4.01 17.85 -4.20
CA ARG A 122 4.60 18.02 -2.87
C ARG A 122 4.82 16.67 -2.16
N ASP A 123 3.84 15.77 -2.18
CA ASP A 123 3.94 14.41 -1.63
C ASP A 123 5.09 13.63 -2.30
N PHE A 124 5.23 13.73 -3.63
CA PHE A 124 6.33 13.08 -4.36
C PHE A 124 7.69 13.62 -3.92
N VAL A 125 7.86 14.94 -3.90
CA VAL A 125 9.13 15.59 -3.53
C VAL A 125 9.53 15.28 -2.09
N GLN A 126 8.55 15.16 -1.18
CA GLN A 126 8.80 14.82 0.21
C GLN A 126 9.17 13.35 0.40
N ARG A 127 8.53 12.43 -0.35
CA ARG A 127 8.72 10.98 -0.19
C ARG A 127 9.89 10.42 -1.00
N PHE A 128 10.22 11.05 -2.13
CA PHE A 128 11.25 10.62 -3.06
C PHE A 128 12.17 11.80 -3.43
N PRO A 129 12.85 12.42 -2.45
CA PRO A 129 13.66 13.61 -2.67
C PRO A 129 14.83 13.37 -3.64
N ASP A 130 15.36 12.14 -3.67
CA ASP A 130 16.49 11.73 -4.51
C ASP A 130 16.07 11.28 -5.92
N ASP A 131 14.77 11.20 -6.20
CA ASP A 131 14.30 10.86 -7.55
C ASP A 131 14.60 12.02 -8.51
N PRO A 132 15.21 11.76 -9.70
CA PRO A 132 15.61 12.81 -10.63
C PRO A 132 14.44 13.70 -11.07
N ARG A 133 13.21 13.18 -11.05
CA ARG A 133 11.99 13.90 -11.44
C ARG A 133 11.51 14.89 -10.38
N ALA A 134 11.99 14.79 -9.13
CA ALA A 134 11.59 15.69 -8.04
C ALA A 134 11.90 17.16 -8.36
N SER A 135 13.01 17.42 -9.05
CA SER A 135 13.40 18.78 -9.48
C SER A 135 12.38 19.42 -10.43
N ALA A 136 11.89 18.66 -11.42
CA ALA A 136 10.86 19.13 -12.35
C ALA A 136 9.52 19.34 -11.65
N LEU A 137 9.15 18.46 -10.71
CA LEU A 137 7.90 18.57 -9.96
C LEU A 137 7.87 19.79 -9.01
N LYS A 138 9.02 20.21 -8.45
CA LYS A 138 9.11 21.47 -7.71
C LYS A 138 8.74 22.69 -8.55
N GLN A 139 8.91 22.62 -9.88
CA GLN A 139 8.56 23.73 -10.76
C GLN A 139 7.05 23.93 -10.91
N TYR A 140 6.23 22.94 -10.50
CA TYR A 140 4.78 23.04 -10.61
C TYR A 140 4.21 24.13 -9.70
N ASP A 141 4.81 24.37 -8.53
CA ASP A 141 4.40 25.47 -7.66
C ASP A 141 4.48 26.82 -8.41
N PHE A 142 5.53 27.03 -9.21
CA PHE A 142 5.64 28.23 -10.06
C PHE A 142 4.67 28.21 -11.24
N LYS A 143 4.51 27.06 -11.90
CA LYS A 143 3.61 26.90 -13.07
C LYS A 143 2.17 27.23 -12.72
N TYR A 144 1.68 26.79 -11.57
CA TYR A 144 0.29 26.95 -11.13
C TYR A 144 0.09 28.05 -10.09
N ALA A 145 1.12 28.83 -9.74
CA ALA A 145 1.07 29.88 -8.72
C ALA A 145 -0.08 30.89 -8.90
N LYS A 146 -0.48 31.16 -10.14
CA LYS A 146 -1.59 32.09 -10.47
C LYS A 146 -2.98 31.45 -10.43
N VAL A 147 -3.04 30.13 -10.28
CA VAL A 147 -4.25 29.31 -10.40
C VAL A 147 -4.62 28.69 -9.05
N ALA A 148 -3.63 28.08 -8.38
CA ALA A 148 -3.81 27.41 -7.11
C ALA A 148 -2.59 27.65 -6.22
N SER A 149 -2.84 27.82 -4.92
CA SER A 149 -1.79 27.90 -3.90
C SER A 149 -2.12 26.94 -2.78
N LEU A 150 -1.12 26.22 -2.29
CA LEU A 150 -1.29 25.35 -1.12
C LEU A 150 -1.18 26.11 0.21
N ASP A 151 -0.88 27.40 0.18
CA ASP A 151 -0.73 28.25 1.37
C ASP A 151 -2.06 28.88 1.79
N THR A 152 -3.06 28.89 0.91
CA THR A 152 -4.43 29.29 1.24
C THR A 152 -5.21 28.09 1.76
N PRO A 153 -6.18 28.25 2.69
CA PRO A 153 -7.08 27.18 3.07
C PRO A 153 -7.84 26.60 1.85
N PRO A 154 -8.14 25.29 1.83
CA PRO A 154 -8.93 24.69 0.77
C PRO A 154 -10.39 25.19 0.82
N THR A 155 -11.00 25.32 -0.35
CA THR A 155 -12.44 25.56 -0.53
C THR A 155 -13.22 24.24 -0.61
N GLU A 156 -14.56 24.28 -0.54
CA GLU A 156 -15.40 23.08 -0.75
C GLU A 156 -15.09 22.42 -2.11
N ALA A 157 -14.94 23.22 -3.17
CA ALA A 157 -14.62 22.74 -4.52
C ALA A 157 -13.23 22.06 -4.59
N ASP A 158 -12.24 22.56 -3.85
CA ASP A 158 -10.92 21.93 -3.76
C ASP A 158 -11.01 20.53 -3.17
N VAL A 159 -11.75 20.39 -2.05
CA VAL A 159 -11.95 19.09 -1.40
C VAL A 159 -12.77 18.16 -2.29
N ASP A 160 -13.79 18.68 -2.96
CA ASP A 160 -14.60 17.93 -3.93
C ASP A 160 -13.72 17.37 -5.07
N GLY A 161 -12.78 18.19 -5.57
CA GLY A 161 -11.75 17.76 -6.50
C GLY A 161 -10.88 16.62 -5.95
N GLU A 162 -10.44 16.72 -4.69
CA GLU A 162 -9.69 15.63 -4.04
C GLU A 162 -10.49 14.34 -3.93
N LEU A 163 -11.76 14.42 -3.55
CA LEU A 163 -12.66 13.26 -3.44
C LEU A 163 -12.83 12.56 -4.80
N THR A 164 -12.92 13.32 -5.89
CA THR A 164 -12.98 12.76 -7.26
C THR A 164 -11.80 11.82 -7.51
N PHE A 165 -10.57 12.22 -7.16
CA PHE A 165 -9.39 11.39 -7.39
C PHE A 165 -9.19 10.29 -6.33
N ARG A 166 -9.56 10.57 -5.08
CA ARG A 166 -9.32 9.64 -3.96
C ARG A 166 -10.41 8.58 -3.84
N CYS A 167 -11.63 8.82 -4.32
CA CYS A 167 -12.76 7.90 -4.19
C CYS A 167 -13.14 7.18 -5.49
N LEU A 168 -12.85 7.74 -6.68
CA LEU A 168 -13.29 7.13 -7.95
C LEU A 168 -12.21 6.32 -8.69
N MET A 169 -10.95 6.44 -8.29
CA MET A 169 -9.86 5.66 -8.90
C MET A 169 -9.95 4.16 -8.56
N PRO A 170 -9.39 3.27 -9.40
CA PRO A 170 -9.55 1.81 -9.26
C PRO A 170 -9.15 1.24 -7.89
N ASN A 171 -8.31 1.96 -7.15
CA ASN A 171 -7.98 1.69 -5.76
C ASN A 171 -8.36 2.93 -4.93
N PRO A 172 -9.60 3.03 -4.44
CA PRO A 172 -10.03 4.17 -3.65
C PRO A 172 -9.26 4.23 -2.33
N ASN A 173 -8.97 5.46 -1.87
CA ASN A 173 -8.28 5.74 -0.63
C ASN A 173 -9.15 6.67 0.24
N TYR A 174 -10.18 6.07 0.85
CA TYR A 174 -11.14 6.79 1.70
C TYR A 174 -10.51 7.38 2.96
N LYS A 175 -9.40 6.80 3.46
CA LYS A 175 -8.64 7.36 4.59
C LYS A 175 -8.06 8.72 4.23
N LEU A 176 -7.40 8.85 3.08
CA LEU A 176 -6.88 10.15 2.63
C LEU A 176 -8.00 11.12 2.21
N ALA A 177 -9.11 10.60 1.68
CA ALA A 177 -10.29 11.40 1.39
C ALA A 177 -10.88 12.04 2.67
N ALA A 178 -11.05 11.25 3.73
CA ALA A 178 -11.53 11.74 5.01
C ALA A 178 -10.55 12.73 5.66
N ALA A 179 -9.25 12.51 5.50
CA ALA A 179 -8.24 13.47 5.96
C ALA A 179 -8.40 14.84 5.28
N ALA A 180 -8.70 14.88 3.98
CA ALA A 180 -8.96 16.14 3.25
C ALA A 180 -10.24 16.84 3.75
N VAL A 181 -11.32 16.08 4.00
CA VAL A 181 -12.55 16.63 4.59
C VAL A 181 -12.34 17.14 6.02
N ALA A 182 -11.53 16.43 6.82
CA ALA A 182 -11.19 16.84 8.18
C ALA A 182 -10.32 18.12 8.20
N GLU A 183 -9.32 18.22 7.31
CA GLU A 183 -8.51 19.42 7.12
C GLU A 183 -9.41 20.63 6.78
N PHE A 184 -10.35 20.46 5.84
CA PHE A 184 -11.29 21.50 5.47
C PHE A 184 -12.21 21.92 6.62
N ALA A 185 -12.76 20.95 7.37
CA ALA A 185 -13.61 21.22 8.52
C ALA A 185 -12.87 21.97 9.65
N GLN A 186 -11.60 21.64 9.86
CA GLN A 186 -10.76 22.31 10.85
C GLN A 186 -10.46 23.76 10.46
N LEU A 187 -10.20 24.01 9.18
CA LEU A 187 -9.85 25.34 8.68
C LEU A 187 -11.07 26.23 8.42
N ASN A 188 -12.27 25.64 8.28
CA ASN A 188 -13.52 26.34 7.98
C ASN A 188 -14.65 25.86 8.93
N PRO A 189 -14.57 26.16 10.25
CA PRO A 189 -15.51 25.63 11.24
C PRO A 189 -16.96 26.11 11.05
N ASP A 190 -17.17 27.19 10.31
CA ASP A 190 -18.47 27.74 9.93
C ASP A 190 -19.13 27.02 8.75
N GLN A 191 -18.41 26.14 8.04
CA GLN A 191 -18.91 25.42 6.87
C GLN A 191 -19.38 23.99 7.18
N ALA A 192 -20.08 23.81 8.32
CA ALA A 192 -20.55 22.49 8.77
C ALA A 192 -21.42 21.76 7.72
N ASP A 193 -22.29 22.49 7.02
CA ASP A 193 -23.14 21.90 5.98
C ASP A 193 -22.34 21.40 4.77
N ALA A 194 -21.30 22.13 4.36
CA ALA A 194 -20.41 21.69 3.28
C ALA A 194 -19.62 20.44 3.68
N VAL A 195 -19.11 20.41 4.92
CA VAL A 195 -18.43 19.22 5.48
C VAL A 195 -19.36 18.01 5.47
N GLN A 196 -20.63 18.19 5.84
CA GLN A 196 -21.61 17.12 5.85
C GLN A 196 -21.90 16.60 4.43
N ARG A 197 -22.08 17.49 3.44
CA ARG A 197 -22.25 17.10 2.03
C ARG A 197 -21.05 16.29 1.51
N LEU A 198 -19.83 16.71 1.84
CA LEU A 198 -18.61 16.01 1.43
C LEU A 198 -18.54 14.60 2.05
N ARG A 199 -18.95 14.43 3.32
CA ARG A 199 -19.04 13.10 3.97
C ARG A 199 -20.10 12.22 3.32
N GLU A 200 -21.28 12.76 3.02
CA GLU A 200 -22.35 12.03 2.33
C GLU A 200 -21.93 11.58 0.94
N ARG A 201 -21.22 12.45 0.20
CA ARG A 201 -20.62 12.10 -1.09
C ARG A 201 -19.61 10.95 -0.96
N MET A 202 -18.75 10.97 0.06
CA MET A 202 -17.82 9.88 0.34
C MET A 202 -18.56 8.56 0.63
N GLN A 203 -19.61 8.61 1.46
CA GLN A 203 -20.46 7.45 1.74
C GLN A 203 -21.07 6.89 0.46
N ALA A 204 -21.71 7.74 -0.36
CA ALA A 204 -22.32 7.34 -1.63
C ALA A 204 -21.29 6.71 -2.56
N SER A 205 -20.11 7.33 -2.72
CA SER A 205 -19.03 6.78 -3.54
C SER A 205 -18.53 5.42 -3.04
N SER A 206 -18.47 5.20 -1.72
CA SER A 206 -18.14 3.89 -1.16
C SER A 206 -19.17 2.82 -1.48
N GLN A 207 -20.46 3.17 -1.47
CA GLN A 207 -21.55 2.26 -1.82
C GLN A 207 -21.59 1.95 -3.32
N GLU A 208 -21.31 2.94 -4.17
CA GLU A 208 -21.16 2.73 -5.61
C GLU A 208 -19.98 1.83 -5.95
N TYR A 209 -18.84 2.02 -5.26
CA TYR A 209 -17.68 1.16 -5.42
C TYR A 209 -17.99 -0.30 -5.03
N TRP A 210 -18.66 -0.50 -3.89
CA TRP A 210 -19.13 -1.83 -3.48
C TRP A 210 -20.08 -2.44 -4.52
N THR A 211 -21.09 -1.69 -4.96
CA THR A 211 -22.05 -2.15 -5.98
C THR A 211 -21.36 -2.62 -7.25
N ARG A 212 -20.34 -1.88 -7.70
CA ARG A 212 -19.53 -2.26 -8.88
C ARG A 212 -18.73 -3.54 -8.64
N LEU A 213 -18.06 -3.65 -7.49
CA LEU A 213 -17.32 -4.86 -7.11
C LEU A 213 -18.24 -6.07 -7.05
N ARG A 214 -19.43 -5.91 -6.46
CA ARG A 214 -20.44 -6.97 -6.40
C ARG A 214 -20.88 -7.40 -7.80
N HIS A 215 -21.20 -6.46 -8.68
CA HIS A 215 -21.56 -6.77 -10.06
C HIS A 215 -20.44 -7.52 -10.82
N GLU A 216 -19.18 -7.16 -10.57
CA GLU A 216 -18.02 -7.89 -11.12
C GLU A 216 -17.92 -9.31 -10.55
N LEU A 217 -18.22 -9.50 -9.26
CA LEU A 217 -18.25 -10.82 -8.62
C LEU A 217 -19.36 -11.71 -9.20
N GLU A 218 -20.57 -11.17 -9.34
CA GLU A 218 -21.75 -11.86 -9.90
C GLU A 218 -21.52 -12.30 -11.35
N LYS A 219 -20.86 -11.47 -12.17
CA LYS A 219 -20.47 -11.85 -13.54
C LYS A 219 -19.49 -13.02 -13.58
N GLY A 220 -18.68 -13.15 -12.54
CA GLY A 220 -17.60 -14.13 -12.52
C GLY A 220 -18.04 -15.52 -12.04
N GLY A 221 -19.32 -15.75 -11.72
CA GLY A 221 -19.90 -17.04 -11.36
C GLY A 221 -20.70 -17.02 -10.05
N ASP A 222 -20.95 -18.19 -9.48
CA ASP A 222 -21.79 -18.33 -8.29
C ASP A 222 -21.18 -17.66 -7.05
N MET A 223 -22.03 -17.00 -6.26
CA MET A 223 -21.70 -16.32 -5.01
C MET A 223 -21.97 -17.17 -3.76
N GLU A 224 -22.25 -18.46 -3.92
CA GLU A 224 -22.43 -19.36 -2.78
C GLU A 224 -21.10 -19.84 -2.15
N PRO A 225 -21.09 -20.14 -0.83
CA PRO A 225 -19.96 -20.74 -0.14
C PRO A 225 -19.50 -22.04 -0.80
N GLY A 226 -18.19 -22.21 -0.94
CA GLY A 226 -17.58 -23.39 -1.55
C GLY A 226 -17.51 -23.37 -3.08
N SER A 227 -17.97 -22.30 -3.75
CA SER A 227 -17.74 -22.11 -5.18
C SER A 227 -16.25 -21.83 -5.47
N GLU A 228 -15.79 -22.12 -6.70
CA GLU A 228 -14.41 -21.80 -7.14
C GLU A 228 -14.08 -20.30 -7.01
N ASN A 229 -15.09 -19.44 -6.96
CA ASN A 229 -14.94 -18.00 -6.83
C ASN A 229 -14.95 -17.49 -5.38
N TRP A 230 -15.15 -18.37 -4.40
CA TRP A 230 -15.38 -17.99 -3.02
C TRP A 230 -14.20 -17.22 -2.39
N GLN A 231 -12.97 -17.65 -2.66
CA GLN A 231 -11.77 -16.92 -2.24
C GLN A 231 -11.67 -15.53 -2.89
N ARG A 232 -12.13 -15.37 -4.13
CA ARG A 232 -12.16 -14.08 -4.83
C ARG A 232 -13.16 -13.14 -4.18
N ILE A 233 -14.34 -13.65 -3.83
CA ILE A 233 -15.39 -12.91 -3.12
C ILE A 233 -14.87 -12.43 -1.77
N ALA A 234 -14.32 -13.35 -0.96
CA ALA A 234 -13.73 -13.05 0.35
C ALA A 234 -12.69 -11.94 0.26
N ASN A 235 -11.74 -12.05 -0.69
CA ASN A 235 -10.68 -11.08 -0.87
C ASN A 235 -11.20 -9.70 -1.32
N ARG A 236 -12.21 -9.64 -2.17
CA ARG A 236 -12.78 -8.37 -2.65
C ARG A 236 -13.61 -7.67 -1.57
N ALA A 237 -14.43 -8.43 -0.84
CA ALA A 237 -15.16 -7.92 0.32
C ALA A 237 -14.20 -7.40 1.41
N TYR A 238 -13.17 -8.18 1.74
CA TYR A 238 -12.13 -7.78 2.69
C TYR A 238 -11.43 -6.48 2.27
N ARG A 239 -10.99 -6.37 1.00
CA ARG A 239 -10.33 -5.15 0.51
C ARG A 239 -11.23 -3.91 0.57
N TYR A 240 -12.51 -4.07 0.27
CA TYR A 240 -13.49 -2.99 0.44
C TYR A 240 -13.61 -2.57 1.90
N LEU A 241 -13.84 -3.53 2.81
CA LEU A 241 -13.98 -3.27 4.25
C LEU A 241 -12.72 -2.62 4.82
N GLN A 242 -11.54 -3.10 4.46
CA GLN A 242 -10.26 -2.53 4.87
C GLN A 242 -10.07 -1.08 4.36
N ALA A 243 -10.60 -0.75 3.18
CA ALA A 243 -10.48 0.60 2.61
C ALA A 243 -11.32 1.63 3.38
N ILE A 244 -12.42 1.22 4.01
CA ILE A 244 -13.34 2.08 4.76
C ILE A 244 -13.22 1.96 6.28
N GLU A 245 -12.46 0.98 6.77
CA GLU A 245 -12.28 0.74 8.20
C GLU A 245 -11.70 1.99 8.91
N GLY A 246 -12.40 2.42 9.95
CA GLY A 246 -12.02 3.58 10.77
C GLY A 246 -12.19 4.92 10.07
N VAL A 247 -12.85 4.98 8.90
CA VAL A 247 -13.08 6.22 8.16
C VAL A 247 -14.32 6.94 8.72
N PRO A 248 -14.19 8.15 9.30
CA PRO A 248 -15.34 8.87 9.86
C PRO A 248 -16.40 9.17 8.81
N GLY A 249 -17.66 8.88 9.15
CA GLY A 249 -18.81 9.15 8.26
C GLY A 249 -19.00 8.12 7.15
N ILE A 250 -18.18 7.07 7.07
CA ILE A 250 -18.43 5.94 6.17
C ILE A 250 -18.89 4.72 6.97
N ALA A 251 -20.11 4.26 6.69
CA ALA A 251 -20.66 3.02 7.22
C ALA A 251 -20.38 1.86 6.24
N PRO A 252 -19.93 0.70 6.73
CA PRO A 252 -19.75 -0.47 5.89
C PRO A 252 -21.07 -0.96 5.30
N SER A 253 -20.99 -1.42 4.04
CA SER A 253 -22.08 -2.17 3.43
C SER A 253 -22.37 -3.44 4.25
N GLN A 254 -23.60 -3.57 4.75
CA GLN A 254 -24.06 -4.76 5.48
C GLN A 254 -23.91 -6.04 4.64
N ASP A 255 -24.12 -5.91 3.34
CA ASP A 255 -23.95 -6.97 2.37
C ASP A 255 -22.47 -7.39 2.23
N ALA A 256 -21.54 -6.42 2.20
CA ALA A 256 -20.11 -6.73 2.17
C ALA A 256 -19.64 -7.41 3.45
N LEU A 257 -20.13 -6.97 4.61
CA LEU A 257 -19.88 -7.61 5.91
C LEU A 257 -20.38 -9.05 5.92
N ALA A 258 -21.63 -9.27 5.52
CA ALA A 258 -22.23 -10.61 5.48
C ALA A 258 -21.46 -11.56 4.55
N LEU A 259 -21.04 -11.09 3.36
CA LEU A 259 -20.22 -11.89 2.45
C LEU A 259 -18.84 -12.21 3.02
N TYR A 260 -18.19 -11.24 3.68
CA TYR A 260 -16.90 -11.47 4.33
C TYR A 260 -17.02 -12.47 5.49
N GLU A 261 -18.00 -12.30 6.36
CA GLU A 261 -18.25 -13.19 7.50
C GLU A 261 -18.62 -14.61 7.07
N ARG A 262 -19.48 -14.76 6.06
CA ARG A 262 -19.77 -16.09 5.47
C ARG A 262 -18.49 -16.70 4.94
N ALA A 263 -17.63 -15.91 4.30
CA ALA A 263 -16.41 -16.40 3.69
C ALA A 263 -15.31 -16.80 4.68
N THR A 264 -15.26 -16.18 5.85
CA THR A 264 -14.27 -16.49 6.88
C THR A 264 -14.74 -17.54 7.89
N ASN A 265 -16.06 -17.71 8.08
CA ASN A 265 -16.63 -18.62 9.08
C ASN A 265 -17.17 -19.95 8.53
N GLY A 266 -17.12 -20.20 7.22
CA GLY A 266 -17.76 -21.39 6.63
C GLY A 266 -17.29 -21.80 5.25
N GLY A 267 -15.99 -22.07 5.11
CA GLY A 267 -15.38 -22.86 4.03
C GLY A 267 -14.50 -23.95 4.63
#